data_AF-A0A6L7IFM5-F1
#
_entry.id   AF-A0A6L7IFM5-F1
#
_cell.length_a   1.000
_cell.length_b   1.000
_cell.length_c   1.000
_cell.angle_alpha   90.00
_cell.angle_beta   90.00
_cell.angle_gamma   90.00
#
_symmetry.space_group_name_H-M   'P 1'
#
loop_
_entity.id
_entity.type
_entity.pdbx_description
1 polymer ?
#
loop_
_entity_poly.entity_id
_entity_poly.type
_entity_poly.pdbx_seq_one_letter_code
_entity_poly.pdbx_strand_id
1 'polypeptide(L)'
;MKTKLLLSMAVLMGISTINAQTLGDFKPGKAGPASLEKPKLDNKNVYIADFAVHYQVYSEKSASKKGGSGIFGAVMGAAKASLAVGLDISEKTLQNITNDAYAQFISDLKSKGFNVMAAEEGKNTDFYKGYQYSTNLNMTPSNILEGAVTVHPQNVGFFYKEKGSTENTTKLSKELNDAAVVRVDLYVEFVNTRASSKSGIGANVVAKTNLVLSEDNTIAHFIVGRNKIGGSPLAEYQGVLKKDLDIDGVIKEEKITNYVASDYDNWGTKTAFGTLYSAKNKATAKAAIVPADAQKYQKGIEQAIDVFLKHHLNEFQSKYYK
;
A
#
# COMPACT_ATOMS: atom_id res chain seq x y z
N MET A 1 -35.50 63.04 -0.70
CA MET A 1 -34.10 63.14 -0.22
C MET A 1 -33.99 62.42 1.12
N LYS A 2 -32.96 61.55 1.23
CA LYS A 2 -32.38 60.97 2.46
C LYS A 2 -33.00 59.67 3.02
N THR A 3 -32.39 58.57 2.53
CA THR A 3 -31.76 57.50 3.34
C THR A 3 -32.65 56.48 4.06
N LYS A 4 -32.21 55.20 3.97
CA LYS A 4 -32.64 53.96 4.67
C LYS A 4 -33.61 53.11 3.82
N LEU A 5 -33.38 51.84 3.49
CA LEU A 5 -32.54 50.81 4.10
C LEU A 5 -32.20 49.75 3.02
N LEU A 6 -30.94 49.72 2.57
CA LEU A 6 -30.34 48.61 1.84
C LEU A 6 -29.72 47.67 2.88
N LEU A 7 -30.39 46.58 3.25
CA LEU A 7 -29.77 45.53 4.06
C LEU A 7 -30.54 44.19 3.93
N SER A 8 -30.31 43.44 2.85
CA SER A 8 -30.71 42.02 2.77
C SER A 8 -30.10 41.31 1.56
N MET A 9 -28.81 41.50 1.26
CA MET A 9 -28.13 40.67 0.25
C MET A 9 -26.62 40.57 0.45
N ALA A 10 -26.21 40.30 1.70
CA ALA A 10 -24.81 40.05 2.04
C ALA A 10 -24.70 38.93 3.10
N VAL A 11 -25.31 37.77 2.83
CA VAL A 11 -25.05 36.51 3.56
C VAL A 11 -25.01 35.36 2.56
N LEU A 12 -24.11 35.44 1.57
CA LEU A 12 -23.92 34.36 0.58
C LEU A 12 -22.46 34.19 0.13
N MET A 13 -21.49 34.72 0.88
CA MET A 13 -20.08 34.44 0.66
C MET A 13 -19.41 33.92 1.93
N GLY A 14 -20.04 32.91 2.54
CA GLY A 14 -19.29 31.93 3.32
C GLY A 14 -18.50 31.10 2.33
N ILE A 15 -17.28 31.55 2.04
CA ILE A 15 -16.28 30.82 1.28
C ILE A 15 -16.04 29.51 2.03
N SER A 16 -16.75 28.45 1.64
CA SER A 16 -16.29 27.10 1.93
C SER A 16 -15.02 26.92 1.11
N THR A 17 -13.87 27.09 1.75
CA THR A 17 -12.61 26.57 1.26
C THR A 17 -12.75 25.05 1.20
N ILE A 18 -13.29 24.58 0.08
CA ILE A 18 -13.18 23.18 -0.31
C ILE A 18 -11.67 22.99 -0.48
N ASN A 19 -11.00 22.38 0.48
CA ASN A 19 -9.63 21.89 0.31
C ASN A 19 -9.69 20.84 -0.80
N ALA A 20 -9.54 21.30 -2.02
CA ALA A 20 -9.76 20.59 -3.27
C ALA A 20 -8.42 20.13 -3.86
N GLN A 21 -7.64 19.41 -3.07
CA GLN A 21 -6.76 18.33 -3.53
C GLN A 21 -6.24 17.60 -2.29
N THR A 22 -6.75 16.39 -2.08
CA THR A 22 -6.25 15.43 -1.08
C THR A 22 -5.28 14.44 -1.71
N LEU A 23 -5.04 14.54 -3.03
CA LEU A 23 -4.19 13.63 -3.78
C LEU A 23 -3.12 14.42 -4.52
N GLY A 24 -1.90 13.92 -4.48
CA GLY A 24 -0.80 14.37 -5.33
C GLY A 24 -0.99 13.98 -6.81
N ASP A 25 0.08 14.13 -7.59
CA ASP A 25 0.07 13.80 -9.01
C ASP A 25 -0.13 12.30 -9.25
N PHE A 26 -1.27 11.92 -9.82
CA PHE A 26 -1.50 10.55 -10.28
C PHE A 26 -0.63 10.21 -11.50
N LYS A 27 0.30 9.27 -11.33
CA LYS A 27 1.24 8.82 -12.37
C LYS A 27 1.02 7.34 -12.67
N PRO A 28 0.09 7.00 -13.57
CA PRO A 28 -0.11 5.60 -13.95
C PRO A 28 1.08 5.07 -14.74
N GLY A 29 1.43 3.83 -14.44
CA GLY A 29 2.44 3.06 -15.13
C GLY A 29 1.91 2.24 -16.29
N LYS A 30 2.87 1.76 -17.09
CA LYS A 30 2.61 0.79 -18.14
C LYS A 30 3.13 -0.54 -17.63
N ALA A 31 2.25 -1.48 -17.30
CA ALA A 31 2.65 -2.87 -17.15
C ALA A 31 1.76 -3.77 -18.01
N GLY A 32 2.36 -4.83 -18.55
CA GLY A 32 1.71 -5.79 -19.44
C GLY A 32 2.35 -5.82 -20.83
N PRO A 33 2.67 -7.01 -21.37
CA PRO A 33 3.29 -7.15 -22.68
C PRO A 33 2.39 -6.59 -23.79
N ALA A 34 3.00 -6.19 -24.91
CA ALA A 34 2.26 -5.84 -26.12
C ALA A 34 1.41 -7.05 -26.55
N SER A 35 0.09 -6.98 -26.36
CA SER A 35 -0.77 -7.99 -26.97
C SER A 35 -0.73 -7.79 -28.47
N LEU A 36 -0.54 -8.88 -29.22
CA LEU A 36 -0.77 -8.90 -30.66
C LEU A 36 -2.14 -8.27 -30.94
N GLU A 37 -2.22 -7.36 -31.91
CA GLU A 37 -3.47 -6.72 -32.35
C GLU A 37 -4.48 -7.82 -32.75
N LYS A 38 -5.34 -8.17 -31.79
CA LYS A 38 -6.43 -9.13 -31.96
C LYS A 38 -7.75 -8.37 -32.04
N PRO A 39 -8.80 -8.97 -32.63
CA PRO A 39 -10.13 -8.39 -32.59
C PRO A 39 -10.55 -8.11 -31.14
N LYS A 40 -11.22 -6.96 -30.94
CA LYS A 40 -11.83 -6.60 -29.66
C LYS A 40 -12.77 -7.71 -29.18
N LEU A 41 -12.71 -7.97 -27.88
CA LEU A 41 -13.48 -9.00 -27.18
C LEU A 41 -14.96 -8.61 -27.11
N ASP A 42 -15.83 -9.60 -27.28
CA ASP A 42 -17.29 -9.45 -27.18
C ASP A 42 -17.83 -9.99 -25.83
N ASN A 43 -17.16 -10.95 -25.19
CA ASN A 43 -17.58 -11.50 -23.89
C ASN A 43 -17.27 -10.53 -22.74
N LYS A 44 -18.31 -9.85 -22.22
CA LYS A 44 -18.20 -8.87 -21.13
C LYS A 44 -18.34 -9.49 -19.73
N ASN A 45 -18.25 -10.80 -19.57
CA ASN A 45 -18.22 -11.41 -18.25
C ASN A 45 -16.89 -11.13 -17.53
N VAL A 46 -16.98 -10.77 -16.25
CA VAL A 46 -15.83 -10.47 -15.39
C VAL A 46 -15.93 -11.28 -14.11
N TYR A 47 -14.87 -11.99 -13.77
CA TYR A 47 -14.73 -12.74 -12.52
C TYR A 47 -13.61 -12.10 -11.67
N ILE A 48 -13.94 -11.63 -10.48
CA ILE A 48 -12.94 -11.07 -9.56
C ILE A 48 -12.37 -12.22 -8.73
N ALA A 49 -11.17 -12.67 -9.09
CA ALA A 49 -10.50 -13.78 -8.42
C ALA A 49 -9.91 -13.36 -7.07
N ASP A 50 -9.50 -12.10 -6.94
CA ASP A 50 -9.00 -11.56 -5.68
C ASP A 50 -9.16 -10.03 -5.63
N PHE A 51 -9.36 -9.50 -4.43
CA PHE A 51 -9.38 -8.08 -4.12
C PHE A 51 -8.90 -7.87 -2.70
N ALA A 52 -7.72 -7.27 -2.55
CA ALA A 52 -7.07 -7.05 -1.27
C ALA A 52 -6.49 -5.63 -1.18
N VAL A 53 -6.60 -5.05 0.02
CA VAL A 53 -5.86 -3.83 0.37
C VAL A 53 -4.95 -4.14 1.55
N HIS A 54 -3.67 -3.80 1.42
CA HIS A 54 -2.65 -3.94 2.44
C HIS A 54 -2.41 -2.58 3.08
N TYR A 55 -2.79 -2.42 4.35
CA TYR A 55 -2.60 -1.16 5.07
C TYR A 55 -1.43 -1.29 6.04
N GLN A 56 -0.38 -0.50 5.83
CA GLN A 56 0.69 -0.35 6.80
C GLN A 56 0.12 0.31 8.07
N VAL A 57 0.20 -0.38 9.20
CA VAL A 57 -0.29 0.10 10.51
C VAL A 57 0.83 0.24 11.53
N TYR A 58 1.98 -0.38 11.30
CA TYR A 58 3.20 -0.11 12.06
C TYR A 58 4.45 -0.25 11.19
N SER A 59 5.57 0.32 11.66
CA SER A 59 6.90 0.09 11.10
C SER A 59 7.93 0.10 12.24
N GLU A 60 8.83 -0.88 12.26
CA GLU A 60 9.95 -0.90 13.19
C GLU A 60 11.27 -0.92 12.41
N LYS A 61 12.20 -0.03 12.77
CA LYS A 61 13.55 -0.04 12.19
C LYS A 61 14.59 0.21 13.24
N SER A 62 15.77 -0.38 13.03
CA SER A 62 16.93 -0.09 13.85
C SER A 62 18.17 0.22 13.01
N ALA A 63 19.05 1.02 13.59
CA ALA A 63 20.39 1.27 13.08
C ALA A 63 21.40 0.88 14.16
N SER A 64 22.55 0.35 13.74
CA SER A 64 23.63 -0.04 14.65
C SER A 64 24.99 0.44 14.14
N LYS A 65 25.85 0.87 15.06
CA LYS A 65 27.27 1.13 14.84
C LYS A 65 28.07 0.13 15.65
N LYS A 66 28.97 -0.59 14.98
CA LYS A 66 29.89 -1.50 15.66
C LYS A 66 30.90 -0.69 16.49
N GLY A 67 31.12 -1.14 17.72
CA GLY A 67 32.26 -0.69 18.52
C GLY A 67 33.58 -1.27 17.99
N GLY A 68 34.69 -0.89 18.60
CA GLY A 68 36.01 -1.41 18.25
C GLY A 68 37.15 -0.58 18.82
N SER A 69 38.36 -1.07 18.62
CA SER A 69 39.59 -0.37 18.98
C SER A 69 40.05 0.54 17.84
N GLY A 70 40.46 1.77 18.19
CA GLY A 70 41.03 2.77 17.31
C GLY A 70 42.56 2.84 17.40
N ILE A 71 43.13 3.83 16.71
CA ILE A 71 44.57 4.10 16.71
C ILE A 71 45.02 4.55 18.12
N PHE A 72 46.23 4.16 18.55
CA PHE A 72 46.84 4.51 19.85
C PHE A 72 46.10 4.00 21.11
N GLY A 73 45.32 2.93 20.98
CA GLY A 73 44.66 2.29 22.13
C GLY A 73 43.27 2.85 22.47
N ALA A 74 42.80 3.86 21.71
CA ALA A 74 41.44 4.36 21.86
C ALA A 74 40.40 3.24 21.69
N VAL A 75 39.30 3.30 22.43
CA VAL A 75 38.21 2.32 22.32
C VAL A 75 36.87 3.01 22.12
N MET A 76 36.01 2.39 21.31
CA MET A 76 34.67 2.85 21.02
C MET A 76 33.66 1.76 21.35
N GLY A 77 32.61 2.12 22.09
CA GLY A 77 31.47 1.25 22.36
C GLY A 77 30.53 1.15 21.17
N ALA A 78 29.86 0.00 21.02
CA ALA A 78 28.79 -0.18 20.04
C ALA A 78 27.59 0.71 20.38
N ALA A 79 26.86 1.16 19.35
CA ALA A 79 25.65 1.96 19.49
C ALA A 79 24.49 1.32 18.72
N LYS A 80 23.28 1.28 19.31
CA LYS A 80 22.06 0.82 18.63
C LYS A 80 20.89 1.79 18.88
N ALA A 81 20.21 2.22 17.82
CA ALA A 81 18.99 3.01 17.93
C ALA A 81 17.84 2.26 17.24
N SER A 82 16.74 2.06 17.96
CA SER A 82 15.50 1.46 17.43
C SER A 82 14.36 2.48 17.44
N LEU A 83 13.53 2.46 16.40
CA LEU A 83 12.36 3.31 16.26
C LEU A 83 11.18 2.47 15.79
N ALA A 84 10.11 2.48 16.57
CA ALA A 84 8.80 1.94 16.22
C ALA A 84 7.83 3.10 15.97
N VAL A 85 7.10 3.05 14.87
CA VAL A 85 6.05 4.02 14.52
C VAL A 85 4.76 3.25 14.27
N GLY A 86 3.70 3.58 14.98
CA GLY A 86 2.36 3.02 14.79
C GLY A 86 1.40 4.07 14.22
N LEU A 87 0.39 3.62 13.49
CA LEU A 87 -0.71 4.45 13.01
C LEU A 87 -1.93 4.22 13.92
N ASP A 88 -2.52 5.30 14.43
CA ASP A 88 -3.75 5.24 15.23
C ASP A 88 -4.97 5.16 14.32
N ILE A 89 -5.28 3.95 13.85
CA ILE A 89 -6.44 3.67 12.99
C ILE A 89 -7.12 2.38 13.42
N SER A 90 -8.46 2.35 13.37
CA SER A 90 -9.22 1.18 13.78
C SER A 90 -9.35 0.15 12.65
N GLU A 91 -9.39 -1.13 13.00
CA GLU A 91 -9.70 -2.22 12.06
C GLU A 91 -11.01 -1.98 11.31
N LYS A 92 -12.03 -1.45 12.01
CA LYS A 92 -13.33 -1.11 11.41
C LYS A 92 -13.18 -0.11 10.26
N THR A 93 -12.31 0.89 10.41
CA THR A 93 -12.06 1.87 9.35
C THR A 93 -11.41 1.21 8.14
N LEU A 94 -10.41 0.35 8.35
CA LEU A 94 -9.74 -0.38 7.26
C LEU A 94 -10.73 -1.29 6.52
N GLN A 95 -11.61 -1.97 7.26
CA GLN A 95 -12.64 -2.82 6.67
C GLN A 95 -13.65 -2.02 5.85
N ASN A 96 -14.08 -0.86 6.34
CA ASN A 96 -15.01 0.01 5.62
C ASN A 96 -14.41 0.47 4.29
N ILE A 97 -13.17 0.97 4.30
CA ILE A 97 -12.47 1.40 3.08
C ILE A 97 -12.44 0.26 2.06
N THR A 98 -12.06 -0.95 2.47
CA THR A 98 -11.97 -2.10 1.56
C THR A 98 -13.33 -2.50 1.01
N ASN A 99 -14.38 -2.48 1.85
CA ASN A 99 -15.74 -2.78 1.40
C ASN A 99 -16.23 -1.74 0.39
N ASP A 100 -16.04 -0.46 0.69
CA ASP A 100 -16.50 0.66 -0.13
C ASP A 100 -15.74 0.72 -1.46
N ALA A 101 -14.42 0.49 -1.44
CA ALA A 101 -13.60 0.36 -2.64
C ALA A 101 -14.04 -0.80 -3.55
N TYR A 102 -14.34 -1.97 -2.98
CA TYR A 102 -14.85 -3.11 -3.75
C TYR A 102 -16.22 -2.80 -4.36
N ALA A 103 -17.14 -2.24 -3.56
CA ALA A 103 -18.48 -1.87 -4.05
C ALA A 103 -18.41 -0.84 -5.19
N GLN A 104 -17.53 0.16 -5.07
CA GLN A 104 -17.28 1.14 -6.11
C GLN A 104 -16.70 0.49 -7.37
N PHE A 105 -15.72 -0.42 -7.21
CA PHE A 105 -15.15 -1.14 -8.36
C PHE A 105 -16.18 -1.99 -9.11
N ILE A 106 -17.07 -2.66 -8.39
CA ILE A 106 -18.21 -3.39 -8.98
C ILE A 106 -19.13 -2.44 -9.75
N SER A 107 -19.44 -1.28 -9.17
CA SER A 107 -20.25 -0.25 -9.82
C SER A 107 -19.60 0.24 -11.12
N ASP A 108 -18.30 0.51 -11.09
CA ASP A 108 -17.56 0.96 -12.26
C ASP A 108 -17.51 -0.11 -13.36
N LEU A 109 -17.28 -1.38 -13.01
CA LEU A 109 -17.36 -2.51 -13.96
C LEU A 109 -18.73 -2.55 -14.65
N LYS A 110 -19.82 -2.49 -13.87
CA LYS A 110 -21.19 -2.51 -14.40
C LYS A 110 -21.47 -1.29 -15.27
N SER A 111 -20.99 -0.10 -14.87
CA SER A 111 -21.14 1.14 -15.66
C SER A 111 -20.46 1.06 -17.04
N LYS A 112 -19.44 0.19 -17.17
CA LYS A 112 -18.74 -0.11 -18.43
C LYS A 112 -19.36 -1.26 -19.22
N GLY A 113 -20.49 -1.78 -18.76
CA GLY A 113 -21.24 -2.85 -19.42
C GLY A 113 -20.68 -4.25 -19.17
N PHE A 114 -19.85 -4.43 -18.14
CA PHE A 114 -19.41 -5.75 -17.72
C PHE A 114 -20.46 -6.47 -16.86
N ASN A 115 -20.57 -7.78 -17.06
CA ASN A 115 -21.36 -8.67 -16.23
C ASN A 115 -20.45 -9.27 -15.16
N VAL A 116 -20.57 -8.79 -13.92
CA VAL A 116 -19.76 -9.35 -12.81
C VAL A 116 -20.36 -10.69 -12.38
N MET A 117 -19.57 -11.75 -12.52
CA MET A 117 -19.91 -13.13 -12.20
C MET A 117 -19.97 -13.34 -10.68
N ALA A 118 -20.77 -14.31 -10.23
CA ALA A 118 -20.78 -14.71 -8.83
C ALA A 118 -19.49 -15.46 -8.48
N ALA A 119 -18.96 -15.24 -7.27
CA ALA A 119 -17.73 -15.90 -6.84
C ALA A 119 -17.87 -17.44 -6.84
N GLU A 120 -19.06 -17.95 -6.52
CA GLU A 120 -19.38 -19.37 -6.47
C GLU A 120 -19.24 -20.08 -7.81
N GLU A 121 -19.29 -19.36 -8.94
CA GLU A 121 -19.04 -19.94 -10.26
C GLU A 121 -17.64 -20.55 -10.35
N GLY A 122 -16.67 -20.01 -9.61
CA GLY A 122 -15.33 -20.58 -9.47
C GLY A 122 -15.31 -22.01 -8.91
N LYS A 123 -16.32 -22.43 -8.13
CA LYS A 123 -16.36 -23.78 -7.51
C LYS A 123 -16.41 -24.90 -8.56
N ASN A 124 -16.90 -24.58 -9.75
CA ASN A 124 -17.06 -25.53 -10.85
C ASN A 124 -15.79 -25.67 -11.71
N THR A 125 -14.71 -24.98 -11.34
CA THR A 125 -13.47 -24.94 -12.11
C THR A 125 -12.46 -25.95 -11.56
N ASP A 126 -11.69 -26.54 -12.46
CA ASP A 126 -10.56 -27.39 -12.11
C ASP A 126 -9.40 -26.58 -11.53
N PHE A 127 -9.35 -25.28 -11.83
CA PHE A 127 -8.42 -24.32 -11.25
C PHE A 127 -8.52 -24.28 -9.72
N TYR A 128 -9.72 -24.19 -9.16
CA TYR A 128 -9.91 -24.08 -7.72
C TYR A 128 -9.96 -25.43 -6.97
N LYS A 129 -9.59 -26.55 -7.61
CA LYS A 129 -9.44 -27.84 -6.91
C LYS A 129 -8.40 -27.73 -5.79
N GLY A 130 -8.82 -28.02 -4.56
CA GLY A 130 -7.98 -27.95 -3.37
C GLY A 130 -7.81 -26.54 -2.77
N TYR A 131 -8.55 -25.54 -3.26
CA TYR A 131 -8.67 -24.25 -2.59
C TYR A 131 -9.75 -24.31 -1.52
N GLN A 132 -9.59 -23.49 -0.48
CA GLN A 132 -10.65 -23.17 0.47
C GLN A 132 -11.47 -22.00 -0.07
N TYR A 133 -12.73 -21.88 0.36
CA TYR A 133 -13.64 -20.79 -0.01
C TYR A 133 -14.19 -20.13 1.25
N SER A 134 -14.12 -18.81 1.33
CA SER A 134 -14.74 -18.04 2.42
C SER A 134 -15.36 -16.76 1.88
N THR A 135 -16.47 -16.34 2.47
CA THR A 135 -17.09 -15.02 2.25
C THR A 135 -16.62 -13.97 3.26
N ASN A 136 -15.86 -14.40 4.28
CA ASN A 136 -15.37 -13.58 5.37
C ASN A 136 -13.93 -14.00 5.69
N LEU A 137 -12.98 -13.42 4.96
CA LEU A 137 -11.57 -13.57 5.28
C LEU A 137 -11.21 -12.60 6.41
N ASN A 138 -10.61 -13.15 7.47
CA ASN A 138 -10.10 -12.33 8.57
C ASN A 138 -8.95 -11.45 8.09
N MET A 139 -8.75 -10.30 8.75
CA MET A 139 -7.53 -9.52 8.56
C MET A 139 -6.33 -10.36 8.99
N THR A 140 -5.31 -10.39 8.15
CA THR A 140 -4.07 -11.14 8.42
C THR A 140 -2.85 -10.26 8.20
N PRO A 141 -1.72 -10.50 8.87
CA PRO A 141 -0.49 -9.80 8.54
C PRO A 141 -0.12 -9.97 7.07
N SER A 142 0.25 -8.88 6.40
CA SER A 142 0.74 -8.93 5.02
C SER A 142 2.05 -9.72 4.95
N ASN A 143 2.13 -10.63 3.99
CA ASN A 143 3.34 -11.38 3.69
C ASN A 143 4.31 -10.63 2.77
N ILE A 144 3.91 -9.47 2.23
CA ILE A 144 4.68 -8.67 1.28
C ILE A 144 5.17 -7.38 1.93
N LEU A 145 4.29 -6.65 2.63
CA LEU A 145 4.60 -5.36 3.24
C LEU A 145 4.74 -5.50 4.76
N GLU A 146 5.95 -5.24 5.26
CA GLU A 146 6.23 -5.28 6.70
C GLU A 146 5.33 -4.30 7.47
N GLY A 147 4.72 -4.81 8.54
CA GLY A 147 3.84 -4.04 9.41
C GLY A 147 2.52 -3.61 8.79
N ALA A 148 2.15 -4.22 7.67
CA ALA A 148 0.83 -4.09 7.08
C ALA A 148 -0.11 -5.23 7.43
N VAL A 149 -1.41 -4.94 7.40
CA VAL A 149 -2.50 -5.91 7.48
C VAL A 149 -3.18 -6.02 6.11
N THR A 150 -3.40 -7.25 5.66
CA THR A 150 -4.18 -7.58 4.46
C THR A 150 -5.65 -7.63 4.83
N VAL A 151 -6.46 -6.88 4.08
CA VAL A 151 -7.91 -6.77 4.29
C VAL A 151 -8.63 -7.09 2.97
N HIS A 152 -9.56 -8.03 3.04
CA HIS A 152 -10.49 -8.35 1.95
C HIS A 152 -11.88 -7.79 2.25
N PRO A 153 -12.73 -7.54 1.24
CA PRO A 153 -14.09 -7.09 1.47
C PRO A 153 -14.92 -8.19 2.17
N GLN A 154 -15.81 -7.79 3.07
CA GLN A 154 -16.68 -8.70 3.83
C GLN A 154 -17.91 -9.09 3.02
N ASN A 155 -18.46 -10.28 3.28
CA ASN A 155 -19.60 -10.86 2.56
C ASN A 155 -19.34 -11.07 1.06
N VAL A 156 -18.08 -11.21 0.66
CA VAL A 156 -17.64 -11.47 -0.73
C VAL A 156 -16.81 -12.73 -0.75
N GLY A 157 -17.18 -13.68 -1.62
CA GLY A 157 -16.53 -14.97 -1.74
C GLY A 157 -15.17 -14.90 -2.42
N PHE A 158 -14.13 -15.44 -1.77
CA PHE A 158 -12.81 -15.64 -2.38
C PHE A 158 -12.30 -17.06 -2.14
N PHE A 159 -11.52 -17.54 -3.11
CA PHE A 159 -10.81 -18.80 -3.01
C PHE A 159 -9.37 -18.57 -2.59
N TYR A 160 -8.88 -19.33 -1.63
CA TYR A 160 -7.53 -19.16 -1.10
C TYR A 160 -6.87 -20.50 -0.77
N LYS A 161 -5.54 -20.47 -0.65
CA LYS A 161 -4.69 -21.55 -0.14
C LYS A 161 -3.83 -21.00 1.00
N GLU A 162 -3.63 -21.79 2.05
CA GLU A 162 -2.76 -21.42 3.18
C GLU A 162 -1.29 -21.25 2.77
N LYS A 163 -0.85 -22.00 1.74
CA LYS A 163 0.44 -21.79 1.06
C LYS A 163 0.12 -21.17 -0.29
N GLY A 164 0.54 -19.92 -0.48
CA GLY A 164 0.10 -19.03 -1.56
C GLY A 164 0.02 -19.68 -2.94
N SER A 165 -0.92 -19.20 -3.76
CA SER A 165 -1.07 -19.65 -5.15
C SER A 165 -0.43 -18.66 -6.11
N THR A 166 0.58 -19.11 -6.86
CA THR A 166 1.18 -18.39 -7.98
C THR A 166 0.61 -18.86 -9.32
N GLU A 167 -0.59 -19.45 -9.31
CA GLU A 167 -1.14 -20.11 -10.49
C GLU A 167 -1.60 -19.10 -11.54
N ASN A 168 -1.23 -19.35 -12.80
CA ASN A 168 -1.61 -18.53 -13.93
C ASN A 168 -3.14 -18.57 -14.14
N THR A 169 -3.80 -17.43 -13.92
CA THR A 169 -5.25 -17.23 -14.02
C THR A 169 -5.81 -17.30 -15.44
N THR A 170 -4.96 -17.47 -16.47
CA THR A 170 -5.37 -17.80 -17.84
C THR A 170 -6.22 -19.09 -17.87
N LYS A 171 -5.85 -20.11 -17.09
CA LYS A 171 -6.62 -21.37 -17.00
C LYS A 171 -8.01 -21.12 -16.43
N LEU A 172 -8.10 -20.32 -15.36
CA LEU A 172 -9.36 -19.95 -14.73
C LEU A 172 -10.28 -19.21 -15.71
N SER A 173 -9.77 -18.22 -16.43
CA SER A 173 -10.53 -17.47 -17.45
C SER A 173 -11.14 -18.42 -18.49
N LYS A 174 -10.38 -19.39 -18.98
CA LYS A 174 -10.86 -20.38 -19.95
C LYS A 174 -11.96 -21.28 -19.38
N GLU A 175 -11.82 -21.74 -18.14
CA GLU A 175 -12.82 -22.57 -17.47
C GLU A 175 -14.11 -21.79 -17.16
N LEU A 176 -14.01 -20.46 -17.06
CA LEU A 176 -15.11 -19.52 -16.93
C LEU A 176 -15.58 -18.97 -18.29
N ASN A 177 -15.45 -19.77 -19.36
CA ASN A 177 -15.91 -19.42 -20.71
C ASN A 177 -15.33 -18.10 -21.24
N ASP A 178 -14.02 -17.94 -21.13
CA ASP A 178 -13.26 -16.75 -21.55
C ASP A 178 -13.69 -15.45 -20.85
N ALA A 179 -14.22 -15.54 -19.63
CA ALA A 179 -14.46 -14.37 -18.79
C ALA A 179 -13.15 -13.66 -18.42
N ALA A 180 -13.17 -12.34 -18.32
CA ALA A 180 -12.02 -11.59 -17.81
C ALA A 180 -11.85 -11.87 -16.32
N VAL A 181 -10.69 -12.42 -15.96
CA VAL A 181 -10.32 -12.63 -14.57
C VAL A 181 -9.56 -11.42 -14.07
N VAL A 182 -10.01 -10.89 -12.93
CA VAL A 182 -9.46 -9.69 -12.31
C VAL A 182 -8.84 -10.03 -10.97
N ARG A 183 -7.66 -9.48 -10.71
CA ARG A 183 -7.00 -9.49 -9.40
C ARG A 183 -6.56 -8.08 -9.06
N VAL A 184 -6.87 -7.64 -7.84
CA VAL A 184 -6.52 -6.32 -7.34
C VAL A 184 -5.77 -6.48 -6.02
N ASP A 185 -4.55 -5.97 -5.98
CA ASP A 185 -3.75 -5.85 -4.75
C ASP A 185 -3.30 -4.39 -4.62
N LEU A 186 -3.69 -3.73 -3.53
CA LEU A 186 -3.46 -2.29 -3.32
C LEU A 186 -2.64 -2.10 -2.04
N TYR A 187 -1.61 -1.27 -2.06
CA TYR A 187 -0.70 -1.09 -0.91
C TYR A 187 -0.75 0.34 -0.42
N VAL A 188 -1.20 0.53 0.83
CA VAL A 188 -1.29 1.82 1.50
C VAL A 188 -0.19 1.89 2.55
N GLU A 189 0.73 2.83 2.37
CA GLU A 189 1.87 3.06 3.26
C GLU A 189 1.74 4.42 3.95
N PHE A 190 2.14 4.51 5.21
CA PHE A 190 2.06 5.75 5.98
C PHE A 190 3.44 6.26 6.45
N VAL A 191 4.47 5.43 6.33
CA VAL A 191 5.80 5.77 6.83
C VAL A 191 6.91 5.18 5.97
N ASN A 192 7.82 6.05 5.54
CA ASN A 192 9.10 5.64 4.98
C ASN A 192 10.16 5.65 6.09
N THR A 193 10.61 4.47 6.52
CA THR A 193 11.70 4.35 7.50
C THR A 193 13.02 4.08 6.81
N ARG A 194 14.06 4.81 7.22
CA ARG A 194 15.44 4.60 6.74
C ARG A 194 16.40 4.60 7.92
N ALA A 195 17.27 3.60 7.96
CA ALA A 195 18.49 3.71 8.74
C ALA A 195 19.31 4.84 8.13
N SER A 196 19.65 5.85 8.93
CA SER A 196 20.40 6.99 8.43
C SER A 196 21.87 6.65 8.39
N SER A 197 22.48 6.73 7.20
CA SER A 197 23.92 6.60 6.97
C SER A 197 24.71 7.87 7.34
N LYS A 198 24.20 8.71 8.26
CA LYS A 198 24.93 9.90 8.71
C LYS A 198 26.32 9.48 9.19
N SER A 199 27.36 9.99 8.53
CA SER A 199 28.74 9.88 8.98
C SER A 199 28.86 10.57 10.34
N GLY A 200 28.98 9.78 11.41
CA GLY A 200 29.04 10.27 12.79
C GLY A 200 29.33 9.14 13.79
N ILE A 201 29.69 9.53 15.01
CA ILE A 201 29.97 8.63 16.13
C ILE A 201 28.63 8.24 16.78
N GLY A 202 27.97 7.19 16.29
CA GLY A 202 26.71 6.69 16.85
C GLY A 202 25.80 6.01 15.86
N ALA A 203 24.59 5.67 16.31
CA ALA A 203 23.53 5.04 15.52
C ALA A 203 22.33 5.96 15.39
N ASN A 204 21.78 6.10 14.18
CA ASN A 204 20.65 6.98 13.88
C ASN A 204 19.60 6.28 13.01
N VAL A 205 18.34 6.34 13.41
CA VAL A 205 17.20 5.87 12.63
C VAL A 205 16.17 6.99 12.48
N VAL A 206 15.62 7.11 11.26
CA VAL A 206 14.68 8.16 10.89
C VAL A 206 13.46 7.53 10.24
N ALA A 207 12.28 7.97 10.67
CA ALA A 207 11.01 7.74 10.02
C ALA A 207 10.48 9.07 9.47
N LYS A 208 9.96 9.04 8.24
CA LYS A 208 9.18 10.14 7.67
C LYS A 208 7.76 9.65 7.44
N THR A 209 6.80 10.29 8.08
CA THR A 209 5.38 9.98 7.87
C THR A 209 4.89 10.67 6.61
N ASN A 210 4.21 9.92 5.74
CA ASN A 210 3.52 10.37 4.55
C ASN A 210 2.56 9.27 4.13
N LEU A 211 1.28 9.59 3.89
CA LEU A 211 0.30 8.59 3.48
C LEU A 211 0.30 8.51 1.96
N VAL A 212 0.45 7.30 1.41
CA VAL A 212 0.52 7.07 -0.04
C VAL A 212 -0.24 5.80 -0.42
N LEU A 213 -0.77 5.78 -1.64
CA LEU A 213 -0.95 4.54 -2.38
C LEU A 213 0.39 4.23 -3.07
N SER A 214 1.05 3.16 -2.60
CA SER A 214 2.44 2.83 -2.90
C SER A 214 2.61 2.37 -4.34
N GLU A 215 3.69 2.80 -5.01
CA GLU A 215 4.08 2.24 -6.30
C GLU A 215 4.55 0.80 -6.21
N ASP A 216 5.01 0.39 -5.03
CA ASP A 216 5.50 -0.95 -4.80
C ASP A 216 4.32 -1.92 -4.67
N ASN A 217 4.27 -2.90 -5.58
CA ASN A 217 3.31 -4.01 -5.60
C ASN A 217 1.84 -3.66 -5.88
N THR A 218 1.43 -2.39 -5.85
CA THR A 218 0.06 -1.98 -6.22
C THR A 218 -0.23 -2.33 -7.69
N ILE A 219 -1.25 -3.15 -7.89
CA ILE A 219 -1.57 -3.76 -9.18
C ILE A 219 -3.08 -3.94 -9.37
N ALA A 220 -3.54 -3.66 -10.59
CA ALA A 220 -4.84 -4.11 -11.10
C ALA A 220 -4.58 -4.98 -12.34
N HIS A 221 -4.68 -6.30 -12.17
CA HIS A 221 -4.38 -7.28 -13.22
C HIS A 221 -5.67 -7.83 -13.82
N PHE A 222 -5.78 -7.73 -15.14
CA PHE A 222 -6.91 -8.22 -15.92
C PHE A 222 -6.37 -9.21 -16.94
N ILE A 223 -6.93 -10.41 -16.99
CA ILE A 223 -6.50 -11.45 -17.91
C ILE A 223 -7.68 -12.17 -18.54
N VAL A 224 -7.58 -12.43 -19.83
CA VAL A 224 -8.53 -13.24 -20.61
C VAL A 224 -7.73 -14.35 -21.26
N GLY A 225 -8.07 -15.61 -21.02
CA GLY A 225 -7.30 -16.78 -21.43
C GLY A 225 -7.34 -17.10 -22.94
N ARG A 226 -6.51 -18.03 -23.44
CA ARG A 226 -6.63 -18.63 -24.80
C ARG A 226 -6.50 -20.17 -24.82
N ASN A 227 -7.09 -20.74 -25.88
CA ASN A 227 -7.03 -22.09 -26.46
C ASN A 227 -5.68 -22.84 -26.60
N LYS A 228 -5.85 -24.15 -26.81
CA LYS A 228 -4.97 -25.35 -26.67
C LYS A 228 -3.47 -25.33 -27.04
N ILE A 229 -2.90 -24.34 -27.72
CA ILE A 229 -1.48 -24.39 -28.16
C ILE A 229 -0.78 -23.05 -27.85
N GLY A 230 0.26 -23.08 -27.01
CA GLY A 230 1.19 -21.96 -26.77
C GLY A 230 1.04 -21.17 -25.45
N GLY A 231 -0.04 -21.35 -24.69
CA GLY A 231 -0.14 -20.92 -23.28
C GLY A 231 -0.28 -19.42 -22.97
N SER A 232 -0.28 -18.52 -23.96
CA SER A 232 -0.42 -17.07 -23.74
C SER A 232 -1.88 -16.60 -23.67
N PRO A 233 -2.19 -15.53 -22.91
CA PRO A 233 -3.54 -14.97 -22.82
C PRO A 233 -4.05 -14.38 -24.15
N LEU A 234 -5.38 -14.32 -24.30
CA LEU A 234 -6.03 -13.55 -25.37
C LEU A 234 -5.81 -12.06 -25.18
N ALA A 235 -6.02 -11.58 -23.96
CA ALA A 235 -5.80 -10.21 -23.53
C ALA A 235 -5.20 -10.22 -22.13
N GLU A 236 -4.25 -9.33 -21.88
CA GLU A 236 -3.66 -9.14 -20.56
C GLU A 236 -3.34 -7.66 -20.37
N TYR A 237 -3.81 -7.11 -19.27
CA TYR A 237 -3.57 -5.74 -18.88
C TYR A 237 -3.14 -5.71 -17.42
N GLN A 238 -2.07 -4.98 -17.13
CA GLN A 238 -1.60 -4.80 -15.78
C GLN A 238 -1.48 -3.31 -15.48
N GLY A 239 -2.42 -2.80 -14.70
CA GLY A 239 -2.35 -1.46 -14.14
C GLY A 239 -1.37 -1.41 -12.98
N VAL A 240 -0.46 -0.45 -12.98
CA VAL A 240 0.50 -0.19 -11.88
C VAL A 240 0.70 1.32 -11.76
N LEU A 241 1.34 1.76 -10.68
CA LEU A 241 1.80 3.14 -10.52
C LEU A 241 3.26 3.28 -11.00
N LYS A 242 3.64 4.47 -11.47
CA LYS A 242 5.04 4.85 -11.79
C LYS A 242 5.75 5.58 -10.64
N LYS A 243 4.96 6.02 -9.67
CA LYS A 243 5.35 6.77 -8.49
C LYS A 243 4.21 6.62 -7.48
N ASP A 244 4.56 6.59 -6.20
CA ASP A 244 3.62 6.77 -5.09
C ASP A 244 2.62 7.89 -5.41
N LEU A 245 1.34 7.59 -5.18
CA LEU A 245 0.28 8.59 -5.19
C LEU A 245 0.12 9.10 -3.76
N ASP A 246 0.63 10.31 -3.53
CA ASP A 246 0.54 11.01 -2.24
C ASP A 246 -0.94 11.28 -1.86
N ILE A 247 -1.27 11.09 -0.59
CA ILE A 247 -2.60 11.31 0.01
C ILE A 247 -2.48 12.41 1.08
N ASP A 248 -2.50 13.65 0.61
CA ASP A 248 -2.19 14.85 1.38
C ASP A 248 -3.26 15.20 2.43
N GLY A 249 -2.81 15.77 3.55
CA GLY A 249 -3.68 16.37 4.57
C GLY A 249 -4.48 15.37 5.43
N VAL A 250 -4.16 14.07 5.33
CA VAL A 250 -4.79 13.00 6.11
C VAL A 250 -4.06 12.73 7.42
N ILE A 251 -2.75 12.52 7.36
CA ILE A 251 -1.88 12.36 8.53
C ILE A 251 -0.89 13.53 8.58
N LYS A 252 -0.34 13.78 9.78
CA LYS A 252 0.71 14.77 9.92
C LYS A 252 2.01 14.25 9.27
N GLU A 253 2.51 14.97 8.28
CA GLU A 253 3.86 14.76 7.76
C GLU A 253 4.89 15.27 8.76
N GLU A 254 5.71 14.36 9.29
CA GLU A 254 6.78 14.71 10.21
C GLU A 254 7.94 13.74 10.15
N LYS A 255 9.09 14.21 10.64
CA LYS A 255 10.32 13.45 10.74
C LYS A 255 10.55 13.03 12.17
N ILE A 256 10.40 11.73 12.45
CA ILE A 256 10.66 11.15 13.77
C ILE A 256 12.07 10.56 13.74
N THR A 257 12.92 10.97 14.70
CA THR A 257 14.30 10.52 14.78
C THR A 257 14.58 9.90 16.15
N ASN A 258 15.38 8.82 16.16
CA ASN A 258 16.02 8.29 17.36
C ASN A 258 17.52 8.12 17.11
N TYR A 259 18.33 8.65 18.03
CA TYR A 259 19.78 8.69 17.92
C TYR A 259 20.44 8.38 19.25
N VAL A 260 21.54 7.64 19.20
CA VAL A 260 22.44 7.48 20.33
C VAL A 260 23.89 7.58 19.87
N ALA A 261 24.67 8.43 20.54
CA ALA A 261 26.09 8.55 20.31
C ALA A 261 26.82 7.33 20.86
N SER A 262 27.85 6.85 20.15
CA SER A 262 28.76 5.83 20.71
C SER A 262 29.55 6.42 21.88
N ASP A 263 29.90 5.57 22.84
CA ASP A 263 30.85 5.94 23.89
C ASP A 263 32.28 5.86 23.33
N TYR A 264 33.13 6.82 23.67
CA TYR A 264 34.47 6.91 23.11
C TYR A 264 35.45 7.30 24.21
N ASP A 265 36.54 6.53 24.34
CA ASP A 265 37.63 6.82 25.25
C ASP A 265 38.94 6.83 24.47
N ASN A 266 39.49 8.04 24.30
CA ASN A 266 40.78 8.31 23.67
C ASN A 266 41.84 8.83 24.65
N TRP A 267 41.45 9.12 25.89
CA TRP A 267 42.37 9.66 26.90
C TRP A 267 42.91 8.55 27.80
N GLY A 268 42.07 7.54 28.07
CA GLY A 268 42.37 6.44 28.97
C GLY A 268 42.60 6.92 30.41
N THR A 269 42.66 5.98 31.33
CA THR A 269 42.99 6.23 32.74
C THR A 269 44.37 5.65 33.03
N LYS A 270 45.32 6.50 33.46
CA LYS A 270 46.66 6.04 33.85
C LYS A 270 46.60 5.24 35.15
N THR A 271 47.23 4.07 35.14
CA THR A 271 47.39 3.21 36.32
C THR A 271 48.88 2.92 36.55
N ALA A 272 49.22 2.31 37.69
CA ALA A 272 50.58 1.85 37.96
C ALA A 272 51.09 0.80 36.95
N PHE A 273 50.20 0.21 36.14
CA PHE A 273 50.49 -0.91 35.22
C PHE A 273 50.27 -0.55 33.75
N GLY A 274 49.93 0.70 33.42
CA GLY A 274 49.64 1.15 32.06
C GLY A 274 48.38 2.03 31.95
N THR A 275 47.98 2.37 30.73
CA THR A 275 46.74 3.13 30.46
C THR A 275 45.58 2.18 30.20
N LEU A 276 44.53 2.26 31.02
CA LEU A 276 43.29 1.52 30.83
C LEU A 276 42.33 2.35 29.96
N TYR A 277 41.83 1.76 28.87
CA TYR A 277 40.81 2.36 28.03
C TYR A 277 39.47 1.65 28.24
N SER A 278 38.37 2.41 28.33
CA SER A 278 37.04 1.83 28.53
C SER A 278 35.96 2.64 27.79
N ALA A 279 35.16 1.95 26.99
CA ALA A 279 33.97 2.52 26.37
C ALA A 279 32.79 1.57 26.54
N LYS A 280 31.61 2.14 26.83
CA LYS A 280 30.37 1.39 27.05
C LYS A 280 29.56 1.25 25.76
N ASN A 281 28.94 0.09 25.59
CA ASN A 281 27.90 -0.06 24.58
C ASN A 281 26.66 0.75 25.00
N LYS A 282 26.01 1.41 24.04
CA LYS A 282 24.81 2.23 24.27
C LYS A 282 23.67 1.80 23.35
N ALA A 283 22.44 1.81 23.88
CA ALA A 283 21.24 1.53 23.11
C ALA A 283 20.12 2.50 23.48
N THR A 284 19.27 2.84 22.51
CA THR A 284 18.05 3.63 22.70
C THR A 284 16.91 3.03 21.90
N ALA A 285 15.69 3.13 22.43
CA ALA A 285 14.46 2.76 21.76
C ALA A 285 13.44 3.91 21.89
N LYS A 286 12.70 4.17 20.82
CA LYS A 286 11.64 5.19 20.79
C LYS A 286 10.43 4.60 20.09
N ALA A 287 9.25 4.84 20.65
CA ALA A 287 7.97 4.57 20.02
C ALA A 287 7.25 5.90 19.75
N ALA A 288 6.53 5.98 18.64
CA ALA A 288 5.68 7.11 18.31
C ALA A 288 4.38 6.60 17.67
N ILE A 289 3.27 7.24 18.02
CA ILE A 289 1.96 6.96 17.41
C ILE A 289 1.59 8.17 16.56
N VAL A 290 1.25 7.92 15.30
CA VAL A 290 0.80 8.91 14.34
C VAL A 290 -0.73 8.94 14.40
N PRO A 291 -1.35 10.02 14.90
CA PRO A 291 -2.80 10.13 14.91
C PRO A 291 -3.34 10.24 13.49
N ALA A 292 -4.41 9.51 13.19
CA ALA A 292 -5.16 9.63 11.94
C ALA A 292 -6.61 10.01 12.23
N ASP A 293 -7.11 11.03 11.53
CA ASP A 293 -8.55 11.30 11.51
C ASP A 293 -9.22 10.22 10.66
N ALA A 294 -10.03 9.36 11.28
CA ALA A 294 -10.62 8.20 10.62
C ALA A 294 -11.44 8.57 9.36
N GLN A 295 -12.14 9.71 9.36
CA GLN A 295 -12.96 10.13 8.22
C GLN A 295 -12.10 10.65 7.08
N LYS A 296 -11.08 11.47 7.38
CA LYS A 296 -10.13 11.94 6.37
C LYS A 296 -9.31 10.78 5.81
N TYR A 297 -8.91 9.85 6.66
CA TYR A 297 -8.18 8.65 6.29
C TYR A 297 -8.96 7.78 5.32
N GLN A 298 -10.21 7.47 5.68
CA GLN A 298 -11.11 6.72 4.81
C GLN A 298 -11.29 7.42 3.46
N LYS A 299 -11.69 8.70 3.47
CA LYS A 299 -11.95 9.45 2.24
C LYS A 299 -10.71 9.59 1.35
N GLY A 300 -9.54 9.88 1.92
CA GLY A 300 -8.31 10.07 1.16
C GLY A 300 -7.88 8.79 0.44
N ILE A 301 -7.97 7.65 1.13
CA ILE A 301 -7.63 6.35 0.54
C ILE A 301 -8.67 5.90 -0.49
N GLU A 302 -9.96 6.05 -0.20
CA GLU A 302 -11.02 5.75 -1.18
C GLU A 302 -10.82 6.53 -2.47
N GLN A 303 -10.48 7.81 -2.38
CA GLN A 303 -10.18 8.64 -3.54
C GLN A 303 -8.95 8.14 -4.31
N ALA A 304 -7.87 7.76 -3.61
CA ALA A 304 -6.66 7.24 -4.25
C ALA A 304 -6.93 5.92 -4.99
N ILE A 305 -7.68 5.02 -4.35
CA ILE A 305 -8.07 3.72 -4.92
C ILE A 305 -9.00 3.91 -6.12
N ASP A 306 -10.02 4.77 -6.02
CA ASP A 306 -10.95 5.07 -7.11
C ASP A 306 -10.20 5.60 -8.34
N VAL A 307 -9.32 6.59 -8.16
CA VAL A 307 -8.52 7.16 -9.25
C VAL A 307 -7.68 6.08 -9.94
N PHE A 308 -7.00 5.22 -9.17
CA PHE A 308 -6.19 4.13 -9.69
C PHE A 308 -7.02 3.11 -10.47
N LEU A 309 -8.04 2.52 -9.83
CA LEU A 309 -8.84 1.44 -10.42
C LEU A 309 -9.63 1.92 -11.64
N LYS A 310 -10.22 3.12 -11.57
CA LYS A 310 -11.01 3.69 -12.66
C LYS A 310 -10.17 3.98 -13.89
N HIS A 311 -8.97 4.53 -13.71
CA HIS A 311 -8.04 4.73 -14.81
C HIS A 311 -7.71 3.40 -15.50
N HIS A 312 -7.29 2.41 -14.73
CA HIS A 312 -6.86 1.12 -15.27
C HIS A 312 -7.99 0.29 -15.87
N LEU A 313 -9.20 0.37 -15.31
CA LEU A 313 -10.39 -0.22 -15.91
C LEU A 313 -10.74 0.45 -17.26
N ASN A 314 -10.63 1.77 -17.36
CA ASN A 314 -10.87 2.49 -18.61
C ASN A 314 -9.87 2.08 -19.71
N GLU A 315 -8.59 1.98 -19.36
CA GLU A 315 -7.54 1.52 -20.28
C GLU A 315 -7.79 0.07 -20.73
N PHE A 316 -8.11 -0.83 -19.79
CA PHE A 316 -8.46 -2.22 -20.12
C PHE A 316 -9.66 -2.29 -21.07
N GLN A 317 -10.76 -1.60 -20.74
CA GLN A 317 -11.98 -1.60 -21.54
C GLN A 317 -11.73 -1.02 -22.94
N SER A 318 -11.10 0.15 -23.04
CA SER A 318 -10.87 0.82 -24.32
C SER A 318 -9.97 0.02 -25.27
N LYS A 319 -8.93 -0.63 -24.70
CA LYS A 319 -7.96 -1.42 -25.43
C LYS A 319 -8.52 -2.75 -25.92
N TYR A 320 -9.29 -3.46 -25.09
CA TYR A 320 -9.68 -4.84 -25.37
C TYR A 320 -11.15 -5.05 -25.74
N TYR A 321 -12.04 -4.09 -25.51
CA TYR A 321 -13.48 -4.26 -25.73
C TYR A 321 -14.06 -3.27 -26.73
N LYS A 322 -15.14 -3.69 -27.40
CA LYS A 322 -16.00 -2.82 -28.22
C LYS A 322 -16.88 -1.94 -27.34
#